data_AF-A0AAN9A8Y0-F1
#
_entry.id   AF-A0AAN9A8Y0-F1
#
_cell.length_a   1.000
_cell.length_b   1.000
_cell.length_c   1.000
_cell.angle_alpha   90.00
_cell.angle_beta   90.00
_cell.angle_gamma   90.00
#
_symmetry.space_group_name_H-M   'P 1'
#
loop_
_entity.id
_entity.type
_entity.pdbx_description
1 polymer ?
#
loop_
_entity_poly.entity_id
_entity_poly.type
_entity_poly.pdbx_seq_one_letter_code
_entity_poly.pdbx_strand_id
1 'polypeptide(L)' 'VKIHFNVHDRTKNRGYAFVEYETHRGAAMARRRFFCEGALLWDTLQPNVDWAESELL' A
#
# COMPACT_ATOMS: atom_id res chain seq x y z
N VAL A 1 2.39 2.42 -8.57
CA VAL A 1 1.27 1.96 -7.70
C VAL A 1 0.31 1.14 -8.54
N LYS A 2 -0.03 -0.07 -8.10
CA LYS A 2 -1.01 -0.94 -8.76
C LYS A 2 -2.28 -0.98 -7.92
N ILE A 3 -3.41 -0.55 -8.49
CA ILE A 3 -4.71 -0.51 -7.82
C ILE A 3 -5.54 -1.70 -8.29
N HIS A 4 -6.10 -2.45 -7.33
CA HIS A 4 -7.03 -3.52 -7.65
C HIS A 4 -8.45 -2.97 -7.63
N PHE A 5 -9.13 -3.09 -8.76
CA PHE A 5 -10.50 -2.61 -8.92
C PHE A 5 -11.50 -3.58 -8.27
N ASN A 6 -12.65 -3.04 -7.86
CA ASN A 6 -13.76 -3.84 -7.40
C ASN A 6 -14.29 -4.72 -8.56
N VAL A 7 -14.66 -5.96 -8.22
CA VAL A 7 -15.08 -6.99 -9.19
C VAL A 7 -16.42 -6.62 -9.86
N HIS A 8 -17.31 -5.94 -9.13
CA HIS A 8 -18.64 -5.56 -9.60
C HIS A 8 -18.67 -4.14 -10.19
N ASP A 9 -17.78 -3.24 -9.73
CA ASP A 9 -17.71 -1.85 -10.18
C ASP A 9 -16.26 -1.40 -10.39
N ARG A 10 -15.81 -1.40 -11.65
CA ARG A 10 -14.42 -1.05 -11.99
C ARG A 10 -14.07 0.43 -11.78
N THR A 11 -15.04 1.29 -11.43
CA THR A 11 -14.76 2.69 -11.06
C THR A 11 -14.26 2.82 -9.62
N LYS A 12 -14.44 1.78 -8.80
CA LYS A 12 -14.04 1.76 -7.39
C LYS A 12 -12.85 0.85 -7.15
N ASN A 13 -11.99 1.22 -6.20
CA ASN A 13 -10.93 0.36 -5.72
C ASN A 13 -11.50 -0.72 -4.76
N ARG A 14 -10.73 -1.80 -4.54
CA ARG A 14 -11.08 -2.90 -3.63
C ARG A 14 -10.59 -2.68 -2.19
N GLY A 15 -10.19 -1.45 -1.85
CA GLY A 15 -9.71 -1.10 -0.50
C GLY A 15 -8.24 -1.44 -0.21
N TYR A 16 -7.45 -1.87 -1.21
CA TYR A 16 -6.02 -2.07 -1.08
C TYR A 16 -5.29 -1.72 -2.40
N ALA A 17 -3.99 -1.45 -2.30
CA ALA A 17 -3.12 -1.20 -3.44
C ALA A 17 -1.70 -1.67 -3.13
N PHE A 18 -0.93 -1.93 -4.18
CA PHE A 18 0.50 -2.21 -4.05
C PHE A 18 1.32 -1.00 -4.49
N VAL A 19 2.30 -0.64 -3.66
CA VAL A 19 3.24 0.44 -3.95
C VAL A 19 4.61 -0.17 -4.17
N GLU A 20 5.18 0.11 -5.34
CA GLU A 20 6.55 -0.28 -5.68
C GLU A 20 7.45 0.95 -5.57
N TYR A 21 8.63 0.74 -5.03
CA TYR A 21 9.67 1.76 -4.87
C TYR A 21 10.89 1.34 -5.68
N GLU A 22 11.62 2.33 -6.19
CA GLU A 22 12.88 2.11 -6.92
C GLU A 22 13.90 1.34 -6.09
N THR A 23 13.90 1.51 -4.76
CA THR A 23 14.81 0.82 -3.86
C THR A 23 14.07 0.16 -2.70
N HIS A 24 14.60 -0.99 -2.26
CA HIS A 24 14.11 -1.67 -1.06
C HIS A 24 14.17 -0.77 0.19
N ARG A 25 15.23 0.06 0.29
CA ARG A 25 15.35 1.07 1.35
C ARG A 25 14.19 2.07 1.32
N GLY A 26 13.78 2.53 0.14
CA GLY A 26 12.63 3.42 -0.02
C GLY A 26 11.33 2.80 0.49
N ALA A 27 11.08 1.53 0.13
CA ALA A 27 9.91 0.79 0.62
C ALA A 27 9.93 0.59 2.14
N ALA A 28 11.09 0.23 2.72
CA ALA A 28 11.24 0.05 4.16
C ALA A 28 11.00 1.35 4.94
N MET A 29 11.50 2.47 4.42
CA MET A 29 11.26 3.79 5.01
C MET A 29 9.78 4.20 4.91
N ALA A 30 9.11 3.93 3.79
CA ALA A 30 7.69 4.21 3.65
C ALA A 30 6.85 3.42 4.67
N ARG A 31 7.12 2.11 4.83
CA ARG A 31 6.46 1.28 5.85
C ARG A 31 6.70 1.80 7.27
N ARG A 32 7.92 2.25 7.58
CA ARG A 32 8.26 2.86 8.88
C ARG A 32 7.41 4.09 9.19
N ARG A 33 7.09 4.94 8.20
CA ARG A 33 6.25 6.13 8.43
C ARG A 33 4.84 5.76 8.89
N PHE A 34 4.25 4.73 8.31
CA PHE A 34 2.90 4.29 8.73
C PHE A 34 2.93 3.53 10.06
N PHE A 35 3.97 2.73 10.31
CA PHE A 35 4.05 1.88 11.51
C PHE A 35 4.57 2.61 12.76
N CYS A 36 5.68 3.37 12.63
CA CYS A 36 6.32 4.04 13.77
C CYS A 36 5.85 5.48 13.95
N GLU A 37 5.62 6.21 12.87
CA GLU A 37 5.25 7.64 12.92
C GLU A 37 3.73 7.83 12.90
N GLY A 38 2.95 6.75 12.74
CA GLY A 38 1.49 6.79 12.77
C GLY A 38 0.89 7.65 11.67
N ALA A 39 1.58 7.77 10.53
CA ALA A 39 1.13 8.62 9.43
C ALA A 39 -0.28 8.20 8.95
N LEU A 40 -1.16 9.20 8.79
CA LEU A 40 -2.50 9.00 8.26
C LEU A 40 -2.52 9.22 6.75
N LEU A 41 -3.22 8.34 6.04
CA LEU A 41 -3.61 8.54 4.66
C LEU A 41 -4.89 9.38 4.63
N TRP A 42 -4.88 10.43 3.80
CA TRP A 42 -6.00 11.38 3.67
C TRP A 42 -6.48 11.93 5.03
N ASP A 43 -5.53 12.16 5.95
CA ASP A 43 -5.73 12.73 7.29
C ASP A 43 -6.74 11.99 8.19
N THR A 44 -7.17 10.78 7.79
CA THR A 44 -8.29 10.09 8.43
C THR A 44 -8.07 8.59 8.59
N LEU A 45 -7.30 7.96 7.70
CA LEU A 45 -7.14 6.52 7.66
C LEU A 45 -5.72 6.11 8.06
N GLN A 46 -5.59 5.17 9.00
CA GLN A 46 -4.31 4.50 9.27
C GLN A 46 -4.28 3.15 8.55
N PRO A 47 -3.58 3.02 7.40
CA PRO A 47 -3.55 1.78 6.66
C PRO A 47 -2.63 0.75 7.32
N ASN A 48 -3.02 -0.53 7.25
CA ASN A 48 -2.10 -1.64 7.51
C ASN A 48 -1.14 -1.78 6.33
N VAL A 49 0.17 -1.84 6.61
CA VAL A 49 1.23 -1.89 5.59
C VAL A 49 2.14 -3.10 5.85
N ASP A 50 2.05 -4.08 4.97
CA ASP A 50 2.87 -5.29 4.99
C ASP A 50 3.67 -5.44 3.69
N TRP A 51 4.71 -6.28 3.76
CA TRP A 51 5.45 -6.67 2.59
C TRP A 51 4.57 -7.52 1.68
N ALA A 52 4.56 -7.19 0.38
CA ALA A 52 3.90 -8.02 -0.60
C ALA A 52 4.66 -9.35 -0.75
N GLU A 53 3.92 -10.45 -0.82
CA GLU A 53 4.48 -11.70 -1.31
C GLU A 53 4.92 -11.51 -2.77
N SER A 54 6.12 -12.00 -3.09
CA SER A 54 6.59 -11.96 -4.47
C SER A 54 5.72 -12.89 -5.31
N GLU A 55 5.23 -12.42 -6.46
CA GLU A 55 4.50 -13.27 -7.42
C GLU A 55 5.40 -14.30 -8.14
N LEU A 56 6.58 -14.63 -7.59
CA LEU A 56 7.49 -15.65 -8.14
C LEU A 56 6.96 -17.06 -7.86
N LEU A 57 6.09 -17.52 -8.76
CA LEU A 57 6.05 -18.89 -9.27
C LEU A 57 6.21 -18.84 -10.80
#